data_AF-A0A6J6J9B1-F1
#
_entry.id   AF-A0A6J6J9B1-F1
#
_cell.length_a   1.000
_cell.length_b   1.000
_cell.length_c   1.000
_cell.angle_alpha   90.00
_cell.angle_beta   90.00
_cell.angle_gamma   90.00
#
_symmetry.space_group_name_H-M   'P 1'
#
loop_
_entity.id
_entity.type
_entity.pdbx_description
1 polymer ?
#
loop_
_entity_poly.entity_id
_entity_poly.type
_entity_poly.pdbx_seq_one_letter_code
_entity_poly.pdbx_strand_id
1 'polypeptide(L)' 'MARNAAHDCSTCGFLVTVGGVVGQAFGICANELGAADGRVVSLDFGCGAHSEVLVEPPVEHAEGSLPDEVGDLGHS' A
#
# COMPACT_ATOMS: atom_id res chain seq x y z
N MET A 1 -7.40 3.35 4.20
CA MET A 1 -6.87 3.37 2.82
C MET A 1 -8.00 3.17 1.82
N ALA A 2 -8.64 4.25 1.37
CA ALA A 2 -9.56 4.27 0.22
C ALA A 2 -9.72 5.72 -0.25
N ARG A 3 -9.81 6.64 0.74
CA ARG A 3 -9.82 8.10 0.58
C ARG A 3 -8.58 8.71 -0.10
N ASN A 4 -7.49 7.97 -0.26
CA ASN A 4 -6.22 8.49 -0.77
C ASN A 4 -5.77 7.76 -2.05
N ALA A 5 -6.67 7.01 -2.69
CA ALA A 5 -6.38 6.46 -4.01
C ALA A 5 -6.34 7.61 -5.02
N ALA A 6 -5.40 7.55 -5.96
CA ALA A 6 -5.28 8.55 -7.01
C ALA A 6 -6.46 8.50 -8.01
N HIS A 7 -7.12 7.35 -8.11
CA HIS A 7 -8.17 7.08 -9.10
C HIS A 7 -9.34 6.31 -8.50
N ASP A 8 -10.51 6.55 -9.10
CA ASP A 8 -11.78 5.91 -8.75
C ASP A 8 -11.95 4.56 -9.47
N CYS A 9 -12.69 3.65 -8.84
CA CYS A 9 -13.03 2.34 -9.38
C CYS A 9 -13.65 2.41 -10.79
N SER A 10 -14.42 3.45 -11.11
CA SER A 10 -14.98 3.69 -12.46
C SER A 10 -13.94 3.70 -13.59
N THR A 11 -12.68 3.97 -13.27
CA THR A 11 -11.54 3.99 -14.21
C THR A 11 -10.55 2.85 -13.97
N CYS A 12 -10.81 2.00 -12.97
CA CYS A 12 -9.88 0.97 -12.52
C CYS A 12 -10.04 -0.32 -13.32
N GLY A 13 -8.92 -0.93 -13.73
CA GLY A 13 -8.92 -2.21 -14.45
C GLY A 13 -9.42 -3.41 -13.63
N PHE A 14 -9.54 -3.28 -12.31
CA PHE A 14 -10.05 -4.32 -11.40
C PHE A 14 -11.56 -4.20 -11.12
N LEU A 15 -12.26 -3.24 -11.74
CA LEU A 15 -13.71 -3.10 -11.59
C LEU A 15 -14.44 -4.16 -12.43
N VAL A 16 -15.23 -5.00 -11.76
CA VAL A 16 -16.21 -5.86 -12.41
C VAL A 16 -17.55 -5.12 -12.45
N THR A 17 -18.05 -4.85 -13.66
CA THR A 17 -19.31 -4.13 -13.88
C THR A 17 -20.53 -5.00 -13.55
N VAL A 18 -21.51 -4.42 -12.86
CA VAL A 18 -22.81 -5.05 -12.61
C VAL A 18 -23.82 -4.50 -13.61
N GLY A 19 -24.73 -5.34 -14.13
CA GLY A 19 -25.76 -4.89 -15.06
C GLY A 19 -26.94 -4.17 -14.39
N GLY A 20 -27.75 -3.48 -15.20
CA GLY A 20 -29.00 -2.84 -14.74
C GLY A 20 -28.79 -1.60 -13.89
N VAL A 21 -29.85 -1.18 -13.17
CA VAL A 21 -29.86 0.11 -12.44
C VAL A 21 -28.84 0.20 -11.31
N VAL A 22 -28.45 -0.94 -10.73
CA VAL A 22 -27.41 -1.00 -9.69
C VAL A 22 -26.04 -0.64 -10.27
N GLY A 23 -25.76 -1.10 -11.50
CA GLY A 23 -24.52 -0.82 -12.24
C GLY A 23 -24.22 0.64 -12.52
N GLN A 24 -25.25 1.50 -12.44
CA GLN A 24 -25.09 2.94 -12.66
C GLN A 24 -24.35 3.66 -11.53
N ALA A 25 -24.28 3.04 -10.35
CA ALA A 25 -23.63 3.62 -9.17
C ALA A 25 -22.69 2.65 -8.43
N PHE A 26 -22.78 1.35 -8.71
CA PHE A 26 -22.01 0.32 -8.01
C PHE A 26 -21.41 -0.72 -8.95
N GLY A 27 -20.29 -1.30 -8.52
CA GLY A 27 -19.68 -2.48 -9.14
C GLY A 27 -19.02 -3.36 -8.08
N ILE A 28 -18.25 -4.37 -8.50
CA ILE A 28 -17.50 -5.25 -7.60
C ILE A 28 -16.01 -4.97 -7.77
N CYS A 29 -15.31 -4.73 -6.67
CA CYS A 29 -13.85 -4.59 -6.68
C CYS A 29 -13.20 -5.98 -6.69
N ALA A 30 -12.34 -6.26 -7.67
CA ALA A 30 -11.60 -7.53 -7.78
C ALA A 30 -10.07 -7.33 -7.59
N ASN A 31 -9.67 -6.29 -6.85
CA ASN A 31 -8.28 -6.08 -6.47
C ASN A 31 -7.97 -6.92 -5.22
N GLU A 32 -7.35 -8.09 -5.42
CA GLU A 32 -6.98 -9.04 -4.35
C GLU A 32 -6.06 -8.44 -3.27
N LEU A 33 -5.28 -7.41 -3.61
CA LEU A 33 -4.40 -6.71 -2.67
C LEU A 33 -5.16 -5.66 -1.83
N GLY A 34 -6.37 -5.29 -2.26
CA GLY A 34 -7.19 -4.28 -1.63
C GLY A 34 -8.15 -4.85 -0.59
N ALA A 35 -8.46 -4.06 0.45
CA ALA A 35 -9.39 -4.47 1.52
C ALA A 35 -10.85 -4.70 1.05
N ALA A 36 -11.17 -4.31 -0.19
CA ALA A 36 -12.51 -4.41 -0.78
C ALA A 36 -12.63 -5.54 -1.81
N ASP A 37 -11.65 -6.44 -1.91
CA ASP A 37 -11.74 -7.58 -2.83
C ASP A 37 -13.04 -8.38 -2.65
N GLY A 38 -13.69 -8.69 -3.77
CA GLY A 38 -14.99 -9.36 -3.85
C GLY A 38 -16.16 -8.58 -3.29
N ARG A 39 -15.99 -7.30 -2.90
CA ARG A 39 -17.07 -6.49 -2.31
C ARG A 39 -17.70 -5.53 -3.31
N VAL A 40 -18.97 -5.24 -3.08
CA VAL A 40 -19.68 -4.17 -3.79
C VAL A 40 -19.13 -2.83 -3.31
N VAL A 41 -18.76 -1.98 -4.27
CA VAL A 41 -18.20 -0.64 -4.05
C VAL A 41 -18.96 0.36 -4.91
N SER A 42 -18.98 1.63 -4.50
CA SER A 42 -19.45 2.70 -5.37
C SER A 42 -18.43 2.97 -6.48
N LEU A 43 -18.89 3.54 -7.59
CA LEU A 43 -18.03 3.83 -8.74
C LEU A 43 -16.93 4.88 -8.45
N ASP A 44 -17.12 5.72 -7.42
CA ASP A 44 -16.16 6.71 -6.88
C ASP A 44 -15.31 6.15 -5.73
N PHE A 45 -15.35 4.84 -5.47
CA PHE A 45 -14.50 4.21 -4.46
C PHE A 45 -13.06 4.07 -4.94
N GLY A 46 -12.09 4.45 -4.10
CA GLY A 46 -10.68 4.17 -4.33
C GLY A 46 -10.24 2.84 -3.72
N CYS A 47 -9.77 1.87 -4.54
CA CYS A 47 -9.38 0.54 -4.06
C CYS A 47 -7.88 0.35 -3.77
N GLY A 48 -7.05 1.36 -4.02
CA GLY A 48 -5.60 1.30 -3.80
C GLY A 48 -4.80 0.57 -4.90
N ALA A 49 -5.43 0.04 -5.95
CA ALA A 49 -4.73 -0.55 -7.10
C ALA A 49 -3.77 0.43 -7.81
N HIS A 50 -3.97 1.72 -7.59
CA HIS A 50 -3.17 2.82 -8.13
C HIS A 50 -2.42 3.59 -7.04
N SER A 51 -2.25 3.01 -5.83
CA SER A 51 -1.35 3.60 -4.85
C SER A 51 0.07 3.18 -5.18
N GLU A 52 0.93 4.15 -5.47
CA GLU A 52 2.36 3.95 -5.35
C GLU A 52 2.72 3.76 -3.87
N VAL A 53 3.58 2.78 -3.59
CA VAL A 53 4.28 2.75 -2.32
C VAL A 53 5.46 3.70 -2.49
N LEU A 54 5.44 4.83 -1.77
CA LEU A 54 6.66 5.59 -1.58
C LEU A 54 7.62 4.70 -0.80
N VAL A 55 8.59 4.14 -1.50
CA VAL A 55 9.69 3.40 -0.88
C VAL A 55 10.51 4.45 -0.13
N GLU A 56 10.44 4.41 1.20
CA GLU A 56 11.38 5.19 2.01
C GLU A 56 12.81 4.78 1.61
N PRO A 57 13.72 5.74 1.36
CA PRO A 57 15.09 5.38 1.06
C PRO A 57 15.63 4.50 2.20
N PRO A 58 16.42 3.46 1.90
CA PRO A 58 16.94 2.57 2.92
C PRO A 58 17.59 3.40 4.01
N VAL A 59 17.13 3.22 5.25
CA VAL A 59 17.84 3.75 6.40
C VAL A 59 19.18 3.04 6.41
N GLU A 60 20.27 3.78 6.21
CA GLU A 60 21.59 3.23 6.44
C GLU A 60 21.65 2.89 7.93
N HIS A 61 21.40 1.61 8.24
CA HIS A 61 21.72 1.08 9.55
C HIS A 61 23.22 1.27 9.68
N ALA A 62 23.62 2.27 10.47
CA ALA A 62 25.02 2.53 10.77
C ALA A 62 25.65 1.21 11.24
N GLU A 63 26.38 0.57 10.34
CA GLU A 63 27.10 -0.65 10.63
C GLU A 63 28.14 -0.30 11.69
N GLY A 64 27.89 -0.79 12.91
CA GLY A 64 28.83 -0.94 14.00
C GLY A 64 29.90 0.13 14.15
N SER A 65 29.59 1.20 14.90
CA SER A 65 30.63 1.80 15.73
C SER A 65 30.72 0.98 17.02
N LEU A 66 31.44 -0.16 16.95
CA LEU A 66 31.97 -0.78 18.15
C LEU A 66 33.12 0.12 18.60
N PRO A 67 33.08 0.74 19.80
CA PRO A 67 34.26 1.38 20.33
C PRO A 67 35.33 0.29 20.58
N ASP A 68 36.54 0.56 20.10
CA ASP A 68 37.71 -0.29 20.24
C ASP A 68 38.22 -0.21 21.69
N GLU A 69 37.52 -0.88 22.61
CA GLU A 69 37.88 -0.90 24.04
C GLU A 69 38.64 -2.20 24.38
N VAL A 70 39.74 -2.49 23.67
CA VAL A 70 40.70 -3.53 24.07
C VAL A 70 42.13 -3.00 24.08
N GLY A 71 42.54 -2.40 25.20
CA GLY A 71 43.96 -2.07 25.36
C GLY A 71 44.36 -1.33 26.62
N ASP A 72 44.08 -1.85 27.82
CA ASP A 72 45.05 -1.80 28.93
C ASP A 72 44.68 -2.79 30.05
N LEU A 73 44.91 -4.08 29.80
CA LEU A 73 45.20 -5.02 30.88
C LEU A 73 46.71 -5.06 31.07
N GLY A 74 47.19 -4.24 32.00
CA GLY A 74 48.50 -4.35 32.65
C GLY A 74 49.55 -3.39 32.11
N HIS A 75 50.08 -2.50 32.96
CA HIS A 75 51.31 -2.74 33.72
C HIS A 75 51.44 -1.76 34.92
N SER A 76 51.82 -2.33 36.07
CA SER A 76 52.26 -1.74 37.36
C SER A 76 51.21 -1.71 38.46
#